data_AF-A0A8J3FPJ1-F1
#
_entry.id   AF-A0A8J3FPJ1-F1
#
_cell.length_a   1.000
_cell.length_b   1.000
_cell.length_c   1.000
_cell.angle_alpha   90.00
_cell.angle_beta   90.00
_cell.angle_gamma   90.00
#
_symmetry.space_group_name_H-M   'P 1'
#
loop_
_entity.id
_entity.type
_entity.pdbx_description
1 polymer ?
#
loop_
_entity_poly.entity_id
_entity_poly.type
_entity_poly.pdbx_seq_one_letter_code
_entity_poly.pdbx_strand_id
1 'polypeptide(L)'
;MVTGAPAETARTVVVTGAAAAIAWSVATGAGLAGPVMAAISATFSVQLSVHASVKEGVQRLVATLIGVVVALVMWKTAGVRTWSIAAIVVASLVLGRLLRLGDGVIMMPATSLGVLVIGSTITDVVVLERMAATAVGVVVGASLSPFAGGLSPLERAQRRLVVLSSALADLLTQLGEGTRRPYTAEEAGQWLSTARNLDYGVEEAAKAVKDLSGRPRWPSRTPASAIRPMRSSLRDLWHSVDHVNSIARSLFDAVNDPNSHQVPAQIGPVLTAAADAFAVHTAVLADGDPAHLTDALEALREARVETVRALRAHDAGTWLVAGSILTDVRRITETLNRQGPAMAIGAWDISRVPAVSEIVPAKKALPGSGRRHNVRRLKL
;
A
#
# COMPACT_ATOMS: atom_id res chain seq x y z
N MET A 1 -3.56 15.08 13.77
CA MET A 1 -3.54 16.42 13.13
C MET A 1 -2.46 16.41 12.05
N VAL A 2 -2.83 16.62 10.78
CA VAL A 2 -2.03 16.30 9.59
C VAL A 2 -1.26 17.54 9.13
N THR A 3 0.05 17.62 9.43
CA THR A 3 0.92 18.74 9.00
C THR A 3 1.67 18.47 7.68
N GLY A 4 1.40 17.36 6.98
CA GLY A 4 2.04 17.03 5.69
C GLY A 4 1.35 17.56 4.43
N ALA A 5 0.12 18.08 4.52
CA ALA A 5 -0.75 18.37 3.37
C ALA A 5 -0.33 19.54 2.43
N PRO A 6 0.29 20.65 2.88
CA PRO A 6 0.49 21.81 2.00
C PRO A 6 1.62 21.61 0.97
N ALA A 7 2.69 20.91 1.33
CA ALA A 7 3.83 20.67 0.43
C ALA A 7 3.49 19.65 -0.68
N GLU A 8 2.69 18.63 -0.36
CA GLU A 8 2.20 17.62 -1.30
C GLU A 8 1.28 18.22 -2.37
N THR A 9 0.39 19.12 -1.94
CA THR A 9 -0.51 19.85 -2.84
C THR A 9 0.28 20.79 -3.75
N ALA A 10 1.26 21.52 -3.21
CA ALA A 10 2.09 22.43 -3.98
C ALA A 10 2.92 21.73 -5.07
N ARG A 11 3.55 20.59 -4.74
CA ARG A 11 4.33 19.81 -5.70
C ARG A 11 3.46 19.25 -6.84
N THR A 12 2.28 18.74 -6.50
CA THR A 12 1.32 18.24 -7.50
C THR A 12 0.89 19.36 -8.45
N VAL A 13 0.60 20.56 -7.93
CA VAL A 13 0.22 21.73 -8.74
C VAL A 13 1.35 22.12 -9.70
N VAL A 14 2.59 22.23 -9.20
CA VAL A 14 3.76 22.60 -10.02
C VAL A 14 4.02 21.58 -11.11
N VAL A 15 4.01 20.29 -10.79
CA VAL A 15 4.27 19.24 -11.78
C VAL A 15 3.14 19.12 -12.80
N THR A 16 1.90 19.32 -12.39
CA THR A 16 0.75 19.36 -13.30
C THR A 16 0.87 20.53 -14.29
N GLY A 17 1.26 21.71 -13.81
CA GLY A 17 1.54 22.87 -14.65
C GLY A 17 2.70 22.64 -15.63
N ALA A 18 3.81 22.07 -15.14
CA ALA A 18 4.95 21.70 -15.97
C ALA A 18 4.57 20.66 -17.04
N ALA A 19 3.79 19.64 -16.69
CA ALA A 19 3.34 18.62 -17.63
C ALA A 19 2.45 19.20 -18.73
N ALA A 20 1.54 20.12 -18.40
CA ALA A 20 0.73 20.83 -19.37
C ALA A 20 1.60 21.66 -20.33
N ALA A 21 2.57 22.42 -19.80
CA ALA A 21 3.47 23.26 -20.60
C ALA A 21 4.39 22.43 -21.51
N ILE A 22 4.92 21.31 -21.02
CA ILE A 22 5.77 20.40 -21.80
C ILE A 22 4.93 19.74 -22.91
N ALA A 23 3.74 19.22 -22.59
CA ALA A 23 2.88 18.60 -23.58
C ALA A 23 2.45 19.58 -24.68
N TRP A 24 2.14 20.82 -24.30
CA TRP A 24 1.88 21.90 -25.24
C TRP A 24 3.08 22.16 -26.16
N SER A 25 4.27 22.31 -25.58
CA SER A 25 5.49 22.62 -26.32
C SER A 25 5.86 21.52 -27.31
N VAL A 26 5.75 20.26 -26.88
CA VAL A 26 6.00 19.09 -27.73
C VAL A 26 4.99 19.03 -28.88
N ALA A 27 3.69 19.20 -28.60
CA ALA A 27 2.67 19.19 -29.64
C ALA A 27 2.82 20.34 -30.64
N THR A 28 3.21 21.53 -30.17
CA THR A 28 3.49 22.70 -31.01
C THR A 28 4.71 22.49 -31.90
N GLY A 29 5.82 21.99 -31.33
CA GLY A 29 7.05 21.69 -32.08
C GLY A 29 6.87 20.57 -33.11
N ALA A 30 5.95 19.64 -32.87
CA ALA A 30 5.58 18.59 -33.81
C ALA A 30 4.57 19.05 -34.90
N GLY A 31 4.10 20.30 -34.85
CA GLY A 31 3.16 20.84 -35.83
C GLY A 31 1.74 20.26 -35.75
N LEU A 32 1.33 19.72 -34.60
CA LEU A 32 0.01 19.11 -34.42
C LEU A 32 -1.07 20.19 -34.25
N ALA A 33 -2.20 20.10 -34.94
CA ALA A 33 -3.36 21.01 -34.82
C ALA A 33 -4.12 20.97 -33.47
N GLY A 34 -3.54 20.44 -32.39
CA GLY A 34 -4.17 20.35 -31.08
C GLY A 34 -3.30 20.51 -29.83
N PRO A 35 -2.37 21.49 -29.72
CA PRO A 35 -1.49 21.61 -28.53
C PRO A 35 -2.26 21.80 -27.22
N VAL A 36 -3.43 22.46 -27.27
CA VAL A 36 -4.36 22.60 -26.14
C VAL A 36 -4.82 21.23 -25.63
N MET A 37 -5.12 20.29 -26.53
CA MET A 37 -5.57 18.94 -26.17
C MET A 37 -4.45 18.14 -25.53
N ALA A 38 -3.19 18.35 -25.96
CA ALA A 38 -2.03 17.76 -25.32
C ALA A 38 -1.89 18.25 -23.87
N ALA A 39 -2.03 19.56 -23.64
CA ALA A 39 -1.97 20.15 -22.31
C ALA A 39 -3.08 19.61 -21.38
N ILE A 40 -4.34 19.61 -21.85
CA ILE A 40 -5.49 19.09 -21.09
C ILE A 40 -5.28 17.61 -20.73
N SER A 41 -4.84 16.80 -21.69
CA SER A 41 -4.62 15.37 -21.50
C SER A 41 -3.46 15.10 -20.53
N ALA A 42 -2.42 15.91 -20.55
CA ALA A 42 -1.31 15.84 -19.59
C ALA A 42 -1.76 16.18 -18.17
N THR A 43 -2.56 17.25 -18.00
CA THR A 43 -3.14 17.63 -16.72
C THR A 43 -3.99 16.51 -16.13
N PHE A 44 -4.92 15.95 -16.91
CA PHE A 44 -5.73 14.83 -16.46
C PHE A 44 -4.89 13.61 -16.13
N SER A 45 -3.91 13.27 -16.98
CA SER A 45 -3.03 12.14 -16.74
C SER A 45 -2.23 12.27 -15.45
N VAL A 46 -1.74 13.46 -15.09
CA VAL A 46 -1.04 13.69 -13.82
C VAL A 46 -2.01 13.53 -12.64
N GLN A 47 -3.16 14.23 -12.66
CA GLN A 47 -4.11 14.21 -11.54
C GLN A 47 -4.69 12.80 -11.29
N LEU A 48 -5.00 12.07 -12.35
CA LEU A 48 -5.54 10.72 -12.28
C LEU A 48 -4.51 9.67 -11.85
N SER A 49 -3.21 9.94 -12.07
CA SER A 49 -2.12 9.02 -11.72
C SER A 49 -1.57 9.24 -10.32
N VAL A 50 -1.75 10.42 -9.71
CA VAL A 50 -1.33 10.69 -8.32
C VAL A 50 -2.03 9.73 -7.32
N HIS A 51 -3.26 9.31 -7.64
CA HIS A 51 -4.09 8.47 -6.76
C HIS A 51 -4.28 7.03 -7.25
N ALA A 52 -3.73 6.69 -8.43
CA ALA A 52 -3.94 5.42 -9.08
C ALA A 52 -2.64 4.61 -9.13
N SER A 53 -2.74 3.29 -9.12
CA SER A 53 -1.58 2.43 -9.35
C SER A 53 -1.01 2.69 -10.76
N VAL A 54 0.30 2.51 -10.97
CA VAL A 54 0.93 2.67 -12.31
C VAL A 54 0.27 1.75 -13.35
N LYS A 55 -0.25 0.60 -12.91
CA LYS A 55 -1.03 -0.33 -13.74
C LYS A 55 -2.32 0.32 -14.24
N GLU A 56 -3.05 1.02 -13.38
CA GLU A 56 -4.24 1.78 -13.78
C GLU A 56 -3.89 2.94 -14.71
N GLY A 57 -2.77 3.62 -14.51
CA GLY A 57 -2.27 4.66 -15.42
C GLY A 57 -1.98 4.13 -16.84
N VAL A 58 -1.29 2.99 -16.95
CA VAL A 58 -1.01 2.33 -18.24
C VAL A 58 -2.29 1.77 -18.87
N GLN A 59 -3.16 1.16 -18.09
CA GLN A 59 -4.46 0.69 -18.59
C GLN A 59 -5.27 1.86 -19.13
N ARG A 60 -5.30 3.01 -18.44
CA ARG A 60 -5.99 4.22 -18.91
C ARG A 60 -5.38 4.77 -20.20
N LEU A 61 -4.05 4.85 -20.30
CA LEU A 61 -3.33 5.21 -21.53
C LEU A 61 -3.78 4.36 -22.73
N VAL A 62 -3.78 3.03 -22.54
CA VAL A 62 -4.18 2.06 -23.56
C VAL A 62 -5.67 2.19 -23.89
N ALA A 63 -6.53 2.46 -22.89
CA ALA A 63 -7.95 2.71 -23.08
C ALA A 63 -8.19 3.96 -23.94
N THR A 64 -7.52 5.07 -23.63
CA THR A 64 -7.64 6.33 -24.37
C THR A 64 -7.24 6.13 -25.83
N LEU A 65 -6.12 5.45 -26.10
CA LEU A 65 -5.68 5.15 -27.46
C LEU A 65 -6.70 4.28 -28.23
N ILE A 66 -7.27 3.26 -27.58
CA ILE A 66 -8.25 2.38 -28.22
C ILE A 66 -9.57 3.10 -28.44
N GLY A 67 -10.04 3.90 -27.48
CA GLY A 67 -11.25 4.72 -27.64
C GLY A 67 -11.13 5.69 -28.81
N VAL A 68 -9.95 6.29 -28.97
CA VAL A 68 -9.62 7.15 -30.12
C VAL A 68 -9.69 6.38 -31.45
N VAL A 69 -9.11 5.17 -31.52
CA VAL A 69 -9.16 4.34 -32.73
C VAL A 69 -10.60 3.91 -33.05
N VAL A 70 -11.38 3.52 -32.04
CA VAL A 70 -12.80 3.15 -32.21
C VAL A 70 -13.62 4.34 -32.73
N ALA A 71 -13.40 5.53 -32.17
CA ALA A 71 -14.07 6.75 -32.62
C ALA A 71 -13.75 7.07 -34.09
N LEU A 72 -12.48 6.92 -34.53
CA LEU A 72 -12.08 7.11 -35.93
C LEU A 72 -12.77 6.14 -36.89
N VAL A 73 -12.77 4.85 -36.54
CA VAL A 73 -13.36 3.81 -37.39
C VAL A 73 -14.86 4.05 -37.55
N MET A 74 -15.57 4.37 -36.47
CA MET A 74 -17.00 4.67 -36.56
C MET A 74 -17.29 5.99 -37.27
N TRP A 75 -16.48 7.02 -37.06
CA TRP A 75 -16.66 8.28 -37.77
C TRP A 75 -16.53 8.11 -39.29
N LYS A 76 -15.49 7.41 -39.77
CA LYS A 76 -15.29 7.15 -41.20
C LYS A 76 -16.34 6.24 -41.83
N THR A 77 -16.87 5.27 -41.09
CA THR A 77 -17.79 4.25 -41.64
C THR A 77 -19.26 4.64 -41.52
N ALA A 78 -19.68 5.26 -40.42
CA ALA A 78 -21.08 5.52 -40.10
C ALA A 78 -21.47 7.01 -40.15
N GLY A 79 -20.51 7.93 -40.00
CA GLY A 79 -20.75 9.35 -39.76
C GLY A 79 -21.36 9.62 -38.37
N VAL A 80 -21.64 10.90 -38.08
CA VAL A 80 -22.24 11.32 -36.79
C VAL A 80 -23.76 11.12 -36.85
N ARG A 81 -24.27 10.06 -36.23
CA ARG A 81 -25.71 9.73 -36.15
C ARG A 81 -26.03 9.24 -34.74
N THR A 82 -27.29 9.34 -34.31
CA THR A 82 -27.71 8.94 -32.95
C THR A 82 -27.36 7.49 -32.63
N TRP A 83 -27.46 6.59 -33.61
CA TRP A 83 -27.09 5.18 -33.43
C TRP A 83 -25.57 4.94 -33.41
N SER A 84 -24.76 5.78 -34.07
CA SER A 84 -23.31 5.61 -34.07
C SER A 84 -22.68 6.01 -32.73
N ILE A 85 -23.28 6.96 -32.02
CA ILE A 85 -22.95 7.30 -30.62
C ILE A 85 -23.14 6.08 -29.71
N ALA A 86 -24.31 5.43 -29.79
CA ALA A 86 -24.60 4.23 -29.02
C ALA A 86 -23.63 3.09 -29.37
N ALA A 87 -23.34 2.89 -30.67
CA ALA A 87 -22.39 1.89 -31.13
C ALA A 87 -20.97 2.13 -30.63
N ILE A 88 -20.51 3.39 -30.60
CA ILE A 88 -19.19 3.77 -30.06
C ILE A 88 -19.10 3.44 -28.57
N VAL A 89 -20.12 3.79 -27.78
CA VAL A 89 -20.12 3.51 -26.33
C VAL A 89 -20.09 2.00 -26.08
N VAL A 90 -20.92 1.23 -26.79
CA VAL A 90 -20.97 -0.24 -26.66
C VAL A 90 -19.64 -0.86 -27.09
N ALA A 91 -19.10 -0.48 -28.25
CA ALA A 91 -17.81 -0.97 -28.73
C ALA A 91 -16.70 -0.64 -27.72
N SER A 92 -16.70 0.57 -27.18
CA SER A 92 -15.71 1.01 -26.21
C SER A 92 -15.73 0.20 -24.92
N LEU A 93 -16.92 -0.08 -24.39
CA LEU A 93 -17.10 -0.91 -23.20
C LEU A 93 -16.74 -2.38 -23.46
N VAL A 94 -17.13 -2.92 -24.61
CA VAL A 94 -16.82 -4.32 -25.00
C VAL A 94 -15.33 -4.51 -25.19
N LEU A 95 -14.64 -3.63 -25.92
CA LEU A 95 -13.19 -3.68 -26.13
C LEU A 95 -12.42 -3.47 -24.82
N GLY A 96 -12.84 -2.51 -23.98
CA GLY A 96 -12.25 -2.30 -22.66
C GLY A 96 -12.35 -3.54 -21.78
N ARG A 97 -13.49 -4.25 -21.83
CA ARG A 97 -13.70 -5.51 -21.09
C ARG A 97 -12.91 -6.68 -21.66
N LEU A 98 -12.83 -6.80 -22.99
CA LEU A 98 -12.10 -7.86 -23.69
C LEU A 98 -10.59 -7.78 -23.45
N LEU A 99 -10.05 -6.58 -23.39
CA LEU A 99 -8.63 -6.32 -23.15
C LEU A 99 -8.24 -6.34 -21.66
N ARG A 100 -9.18 -6.64 -20.75
CA ARG A 100 -8.97 -6.69 -19.29
C ARG A 100 -8.35 -5.42 -18.72
N LEU A 101 -8.82 -4.25 -19.17
CA LEU A 101 -8.27 -2.95 -18.77
C LEU A 101 -8.60 -2.52 -17.33
N GLY A 102 -9.27 -3.34 -16.51
CA GLY A 102 -9.59 -3.00 -15.11
C GLY A 102 -10.41 -1.72 -15.02
N ASP A 103 -10.07 -0.83 -14.08
CA ASP A 103 -10.82 0.41 -13.81
C ASP A 103 -10.67 1.50 -14.89
N GLY A 104 -9.78 1.31 -15.89
CA GLY A 104 -9.61 2.23 -17.01
C GLY A 104 -10.77 2.26 -18.02
N VAL A 105 -11.68 1.27 -17.97
CA VAL A 105 -12.79 1.11 -18.91
C VAL A 105 -13.81 2.24 -18.83
N ILE A 106 -13.95 2.91 -17.68
CA ILE A 106 -14.92 4.00 -17.46
C ILE A 106 -14.59 5.26 -18.28
N MET A 107 -13.31 5.52 -18.56
CA MET A 107 -12.87 6.72 -19.27
C MET A 107 -12.95 6.57 -20.80
N MET A 108 -12.94 5.34 -21.31
CA MET A 108 -12.94 5.04 -22.74
C MET A 108 -14.14 5.64 -23.50
N PRO A 109 -15.39 5.49 -23.02
CA PRO A 109 -16.56 6.11 -23.66
C PRO A 109 -16.50 7.64 -23.64
N ALA A 110 -16.06 8.24 -22.52
CA ALA A 110 -15.97 9.69 -22.38
C ALA A 110 -14.98 10.30 -23.39
N THR A 111 -13.79 9.70 -23.56
CA THR A 111 -12.82 10.14 -24.56
C THR A 111 -13.35 9.96 -25.99
N SER A 112 -13.98 8.82 -26.28
CA SER A 112 -14.49 8.52 -27.63
C SER A 112 -15.58 9.50 -28.07
N LEU A 113 -16.49 9.85 -27.14
CA LEU A 113 -17.55 10.82 -27.40
C LEU A 113 -17.01 12.26 -27.50
N GLY A 114 -16.05 12.64 -26.65
CA GLY A 114 -15.40 13.95 -26.73
C GLY A 114 -14.74 14.17 -28.09
N VAL A 115 -14.06 13.15 -28.60
CA VAL A 115 -13.46 13.16 -29.95
C VAL A 115 -14.52 13.33 -31.05
N LEU A 116 -15.65 12.62 -30.95
CA LEU A 116 -16.73 12.68 -31.95
C LEU A 116 -17.36 14.08 -32.04
N VAL A 117 -17.57 14.75 -30.90
CA VAL A 117 -18.11 16.12 -30.83
C VAL A 117 -17.13 17.15 -31.41
N ILE A 118 -15.82 16.92 -31.25
CA ILE A 118 -14.79 17.81 -31.77
C ILE A 118 -14.57 17.59 -33.28
N GLY A 119 -14.77 16.36 -33.78
CA GLY A 119 -14.60 15.98 -35.18
C GLY A 119 -15.72 16.45 -36.11
N SER A 120 -16.91 16.81 -35.61
CA SER A 120 -18.02 17.28 -36.44
C SER A 120 -17.79 18.64 -37.10
N THR A 121 -16.72 19.36 -36.74
CA THR A 121 -16.49 20.75 -37.15
C THR A 121 -15.18 20.95 -37.93
N ILE A 122 -14.40 19.89 -38.20
CA ILE A 122 -13.03 20.03 -38.75
C ILE A 122 -12.65 18.86 -39.68
N THR A 123 -11.82 19.14 -40.70
CA THR A 123 -11.29 18.21 -41.71
C THR A 123 -10.58 16.99 -41.13
N ASP A 124 -10.63 15.83 -41.81
CA ASP A 124 -9.98 14.55 -41.47
C ASP A 124 -8.54 14.65 -40.93
N VAL A 125 -7.72 15.52 -41.51
CA VAL A 125 -6.31 15.71 -41.13
C VAL A 125 -6.18 16.31 -39.72
N VAL A 126 -7.07 17.26 -39.38
CA VAL A 126 -7.04 17.95 -38.08
C VAL A 126 -7.51 17.04 -36.95
N VAL A 127 -8.37 16.06 -37.23
CA VAL A 127 -8.81 15.06 -36.25
C VAL A 127 -7.64 14.16 -35.84
N LEU A 128 -6.86 13.67 -36.81
CA LEU A 128 -5.71 12.80 -36.56
C LEU A 128 -4.63 13.53 -35.75
N GLU A 129 -4.33 14.78 -36.11
CA GLU A 129 -3.34 15.58 -35.39
C GLU A 129 -3.75 15.91 -33.95
N ARG A 130 -5.05 16.14 -33.70
CA ARG A 130 -5.59 16.35 -32.35
C ARG A 130 -5.49 15.09 -31.49
N MET A 131 -5.69 13.92 -32.08
CA MET A 131 -5.51 12.64 -31.40
C MET A 131 -4.05 12.36 -31.05
N ALA A 132 -3.15 12.63 -32.00
CA ALA A 132 -1.71 12.57 -31.74
C ALA A 132 -1.34 13.52 -30.59
N ALA A 133 -1.92 14.73 -30.55
CA ALA A 133 -1.69 15.68 -29.47
C ALA A 133 -2.21 15.15 -28.12
N THR A 134 -3.41 14.57 -28.07
CA THR A 134 -3.93 13.89 -26.87
C THR A 134 -2.99 12.78 -26.42
N ALA A 135 -2.54 11.91 -27.32
CA ALA A 135 -1.61 10.82 -27.01
C ALA A 135 -0.29 11.34 -26.43
N VAL A 136 0.29 12.39 -27.03
CA VAL A 136 1.46 13.09 -26.49
C VAL A 136 1.19 13.59 -25.08
N GLY A 137 0.04 14.22 -24.86
CA GLY A 137 -0.38 14.70 -23.55
C GLY A 137 -0.42 13.60 -22.49
N VAL A 138 -1.06 12.46 -22.79
CA VAL A 138 -1.10 11.35 -21.84
C VAL A 138 0.29 10.75 -21.60
N VAL A 139 1.13 10.63 -22.64
CA VAL A 139 2.52 10.15 -22.48
C VAL A 139 3.35 11.08 -21.60
N VAL A 140 3.28 12.40 -21.84
CA VAL A 140 3.99 13.41 -21.04
C VAL A 140 3.48 13.43 -19.60
N GLY A 141 2.16 13.43 -19.40
CA GLY A 141 1.56 13.43 -18.07
C GLY A 141 1.87 12.15 -17.29
N ALA A 142 1.86 10.98 -17.94
CA ALA A 142 2.28 9.72 -17.33
C ALA A 142 3.78 9.69 -16.99
N SER A 143 4.62 10.31 -17.82
CA SER A 143 6.06 10.42 -17.59
C SER A 143 6.39 11.35 -16.42
N LEU A 144 5.59 12.40 -16.22
CA LEU A 144 5.78 13.39 -15.15
C LEU A 144 5.02 13.07 -13.86
N SER A 145 4.00 12.21 -13.92
CA SER A 145 3.20 11.82 -12.74
C SER A 145 4.02 11.31 -11.54
N PRO A 146 5.11 10.52 -11.69
CA PRO A 146 5.93 10.12 -10.55
C PRO A 146 6.56 11.30 -9.80
N PHE A 147 6.77 12.43 -10.48
CA PHE A 147 7.27 13.66 -9.87
C PHE A 147 6.15 14.42 -9.15
N ALA A 148 4.88 14.19 -9.51
CA ALA A 148 3.73 14.77 -8.83
C ALA A 148 3.35 14.00 -7.55
N GLY A 149 3.58 12.68 -7.52
CA GLY A 149 3.34 11.85 -6.34
C GLY A 149 4.21 12.30 -5.17
N GLY A 150 3.59 13.00 -4.20
CA GLY A 150 4.26 13.54 -3.01
C GLY A 150 4.91 12.48 -2.13
N LEU A 151 4.39 11.24 -2.18
CA LEU A 151 4.92 10.09 -1.45
C LEU A 151 5.47 9.06 -2.42
N SER A 152 6.73 8.68 -2.22
CA SER A 152 7.31 7.47 -2.78
C SER A 152 6.45 6.25 -2.46
N PRO A 153 6.49 5.17 -3.28
CA PRO A 153 5.79 3.93 -2.96
C PRO A 153 6.09 3.42 -1.55
N LEU A 154 7.33 3.63 -1.09
CA LEU A 154 7.78 3.27 0.26
C LEU A 154 7.03 4.03 1.34
N GLU A 155 6.96 5.37 1.25
CA GLU A 155 6.26 6.21 2.22
C GLU A 155 4.75 5.92 2.23
N ARG A 156 4.15 5.57 1.07
CA ARG A 156 2.75 5.14 1.03
C ARG A 156 2.53 3.83 1.80
N ALA A 157 3.40 2.85 1.59
CA ALA A 157 3.33 1.58 2.32
C ALA A 157 3.53 1.78 3.83
N GLN A 158 4.55 2.55 4.21
CA GLN A 158 4.84 2.94 5.60
C GLN A 158 3.61 3.60 6.24
N ARG A 159 3.02 4.60 5.59
CA ARG A 159 1.83 5.30 6.08
C ARG A 159 0.65 4.36 6.30
N ARG A 160 0.39 3.42 5.38
CA ARG A 160 -0.71 2.46 5.55
C ARG A 160 -0.49 1.51 6.72
N LEU A 161 0.75 1.08 6.97
CA LEU A 161 1.07 0.27 8.14
C LEU A 161 0.96 1.07 9.45
N VAL A 162 1.39 2.34 9.46
CA VAL A 162 1.22 3.24 10.61
C VAL A 162 -0.26 3.40 10.95
N VAL A 163 -1.12 3.62 9.95
CA VAL A 163 -2.57 3.73 10.16
C VAL A 163 -3.15 2.45 10.75
N LEU A 164 -2.78 1.28 10.22
CA LEU A 164 -3.26 -0.01 10.74
C LEU A 164 -2.77 -0.27 12.18
N SER A 165 -1.50 0.02 12.45
CA SER A 165 -0.92 -0.12 13.79
C SER A 165 -1.55 0.84 14.81
N SER A 166 -1.88 2.06 14.39
CA SER A 166 -2.60 3.04 15.23
C SER A 166 -4.01 2.56 15.53
N ALA A 167 -4.72 2.04 14.53
CA ALA A 167 -6.07 1.51 14.73
C ALA A 167 -6.10 0.32 15.70
N LEU A 168 -5.07 -0.54 15.68
CA LEU A 168 -4.89 -1.60 16.68
C LEU A 168 -4.66 -1.03 18.09
N ALA A 169 -3.80 -0.02 18.21
CA ALA A 169 -3.56 0.67 19.49
C ALA A 169 -4.87 1.29 20.03
N ASP A 170 -5.58 2.05 19.20
CA ASP A 170 -6.82 2.74 19.59
C ASP A 170 -7.90 1.75 20.03
N LEU A 171 -8.05 0.62 19.35
CA LEU A 171 -9.01 -0.41 19.73
C LEU A 171 -8.59 -1.11 21.03
N LEU A 172 -7.32 -1.49 21.18
CA LEU A 172 -6.83 -2.12 22.41
C LEU A 172 -6.94 -1.19 23.63
N THR A 173 -6.75 0.12 23.45
CA THR A 173 -7.02 1.12 24.48
C THR A 173 -8.48 1.10 24.89
N GLN A 174 -9.41 1.15 23.94
CA GLN A 174 -10.86 1.09 24.22
C GLN A 174 -11.25 -0.21 24.93
N LEU A 175 -10.72 -1.35 24.49
CA LEU A 175 -10.94 -2.64 25.15
C LEU A 175 -10.37 -2.66 26.58
N GLY A 176 -9.15 -2.14 26.76
CA GLY A 176 -8.48 -2.08 28.06
C GLY A 176 -9.13 -1.13 29.05
N GLU A 177 -9.70 -0.02 28.59
CA GLU A 177 -10.49 0.89 29.43
C GLU A 177 -11.88 0.32 29.73
N GLY A 178 -12.55 -0.22 28.71
CA GLY A 178 -13.89 -0.78 28.82
C GLY A 178 -13.98 -1.98 29.75
N THR A 179 -12.96 -2.84 29.78
CA THR A 179 -12.91 -4.02 30.65
C THR A 179 -12.62 -3.72 32.11
N ARG A 180 -12.23 -2.49 32.48
CA ARG A 180 -12.03 -2.10 33.89
C ARG A 180 -13.33 -1.98 34.69
N ARG A 181 -14.46 -1.96 33.99
CA ARG A 181 -15.81 -1.90 34.55
C ARG A 181 -16.69 -2.96 33.88
N PRO A 182 -17.85 -3.29 34.47
CA PRO A 182 -18.88 -4.01 33.73
C PRO A 182 -19.22 -3.26 32.44
N TYR A 183 -19.28 -3.99 31.34
CA TYR A 183 -19.62 -3.49 30.01
C TYR A 183 -20.85 -4.22 29.46
N THR A 184 -21.53 -3.58 28.52
CA THR A 184 -22.78 -4.05 27.92
C THR A 184 -22.53 -4.90 26.68
N ALA A 185 -23.54 -5.67 26.25
CA ALA A 185 -23.49 -6.41 24.99
C ALA A 185 -23.37 -5.47 23.78
N GLU A 186 -23.97 -4.28 23.87
CA GLU A 186 -23.86 -3.23 22.85
C GLU A 186 -22.43 -2.68 22.75
N GLU A 187 -21.77 -2.36 23.87
CA GLU A 187 -20.37 -1.91 23.89
C GLU A 187 -19.44 -2.98 23.31
N ALA A 188 -19.58 -4.23 23.76
CA ALA A 188 -18.77 -5.33 23.24
C ALA A 188 -19.05 -5.60 21.74
N GLY A 189 -20.29 -5.43 21.30
CA GLY A 189 -20.68 -5.54 19.90
C GLY A 189 -20.03 -4.47 19.02
N GLN A 190 -19.93 -3.23 19.51
CA GLN A 190 -19.22 -2.15 18.83
C GLN A 190 -17.72 -2.44 18.70
N TRP A 191 -17.08 -2.93 19.76
CA TRP A 191 -15.67 -3.31 19.71
C TRP A 191 -15.42 -4.45 18.73
N LEU A 192 -16.26 -5.49 18.73
CA LEU A 192 -16.15 -6.61 17.79
C LEU A 192 -16.38 -6.16 16.34
N SER A 193 -17.33 -5.25 16.10
CA SER A 193 -17.54 -4.66 14.78
C SER A 193 -16.30 -3.85 14.34
N THR A 194 -15.71 -3.09 15.25
CA THR A 194 -14.50 -2.30 14.96
C THR A 194 -13.31 -3.20 14.66
N ALA A 195 -13.13 -4.28 15.42
CA ALA A 195 -12.10 -5.28 15.20
C ALA A 195 -12.20 -5.92 13.81
N ARG A 196 -13.42 -6.31 13.38
CA ARG A 196 -13.67 -6.89 12.05
C ARG A 196 -13.38 -5.91 10.92
N ASN A 197 -13.63 -4.62 11.14
CA ASN A 197 -13.34 -3.58 10.15
C ASN A 197 -11.83 -3.35 9.94
N LEU A 198 -10.95 -3.84 10.83
CA LEU A 198 -9.50 -3.75 10.64
C LEU A 198 -9.02 -4.58 9.43
N ASP A 199 -9.78 -5.58 8.98
CA ASP A 199 -9.48 -6.37 7.78
C ASP A 199 -9.36 -5.49 6.53
N TYR A 200 -10.17 -4.42 6.44
CA TYR A 200 -10.05 -3.42 5.38
C TYR A 200 -8.70 -2.69 5.43
N GLY A 201 -8.23 -2.36 6.64
CA GLY A 201 -6.92 -1.76 6.85
C GLY A 201 -5.78 -2.70 6.42
N VAL A 202 -5.91 -4.00 6.67
CA VAL A 202 -4.98 -5.02 6.19
C VAL A 202 -4.96 -5.08 4.67
N GLU A 203 -6.12 -5.07 4.02
CA GLU A 203 -6.20 -5.10 2.54
C GLU A 203 -5.51 -3.88 1.90
N GLU A 204 -5.77 -2.69 2.43
CA GLU A 204 -5.16 -1.45 1.94
C GLU A 204 -3.64 -1.42 2.18
N ALA A 205 -3.18 -1.89 3.34
CA ALA A 205 -1.75 -2.05 3.61
C ALA A 205 -1.11 -3.10 2.69
N ALA A 206 -1.79 -4.22 2.43
CA ALA A 206 -1.32 -5.27 1.54
C ALA A 206 -1.18 -4.78 0.09
N LYS A 207 -2.15 -4.01 -0.42
CA LYS A 207 -2.06 -3.34 -1.73
C LYS A 207 -0.83 -2.44 -1.80
N ALA A 208 -0.65 -1.55 -0.81
CA ALA A 208 0.46 -0.62 -0.78
C ALA A 208 1.83 -1.30 -0.70
N VAL A 209 1.96 -2.38 0.09
CA VAL A 209 3.19 -3.17 0.19
C VAL A 209 3.46 -3.99 -1.08
N LYS A 210 2.40 -4.51 -1.73
CA LYS A 210 2.52 -5.22 -3.00
C LYS A 210 3.07 -4.31 -4.10
N ASP A 211 2.64 -3.06 -4.13
CA ASP A 211 3.10 -2.05 -5.09
C ASP A 211 4.61 -1.78 -5.00
N LEU A 212 5.25 -2.00 -3.85
CA LEU A 212 6.72 -1.93 -3.71
C LEU A 212 7.46 -2.95 -4.58
N SER A 213 6.81 -4.09 -4.87
CA SER A 213 7.41 -5.22 -5.56
C SER A 213 6.96 -5.40 -7.00
N GLY A 214 5.94 -4.65 -7.43
CA GLY A 214 5.53 -4.62 -8.83
C GLY A 214 6.66 -4.02 -9.67
N ARG A 215 7.12 -4.72 -10.72
CA ARG A 215 8.19 -4.27 -11.64
C ARG A 215 7.94 -2.82 -12.09
N PRO A 216 8.72 -1.82 -11.65
CA PRO A 216 8.76 -0.54 -12.32
C PRO A 216 9.80 -0.66 -13.44
N ARG A 217 9.41 -0.34 -14.68
CA ARG A 217 10.33 -0.29 -15.84
C ARG A 217 11.27 0.94 -15.81
N TRP A 218 11.34 1.70 -14.71
CA TRP A 218 12.15 2.92 -14.54
C TRP A 218 12.87 2.93 -13.18
N PRO A 219 14.05 3.58 -13.00
CA PRO A 219 15.10 3.16 -12.06
C PRO A 219 14.90 3.71 -10.64
N SER A 220 13.67 3.83 -10.14
CA SER A 220 13.43 3.94 -8.71
C SER A 220 13.54 2.54 -8.11
N ARG A 221 14.78 2.05 -8.00
CA ARG A 221 15.10 0.82 -7.26
C ARG A 221 14.86 1.09 -5.78
N THR A 222 13.63 0.90 -5.29
CA THR A 222 13.45 0.69 -3.85
C THR A 222 14.27 -0.55 -3.51
N PRO A 223 15.34 -0.42 -2.72
CA PRO A 223 16.24 -1.54 -2.50
C PRO A 223 15.49 -2.67 -1.81
N ALA A 224 15.86 -3.92 -2.10
CA ALA A 224 15.22 -5.08 -1.47
C ALA A 224 15.31 -5.03 0.08
N SER A 225 16.32 -4.33 0.61
CA SER A 225 16.49 -4.02 2.03
C SER A 225 15.38 -3.14 2.61
N ALA A 226 14.75 -2.27 1.81
CA ALA A 226 13.61 -1.43 2.25
C ALA A 226 12.25 -2.15 2.10
N ILE A 227 12.15 -3.14 1.20
CA ILE A 227 10.90 -3.90 0.96
C ILE A 227 10.69 -4.97 2.03
N ARG A 228 11.76 -5.66 2.45
CA ARG A 228 11.69 -6.78 3.41
C ARG A 228 11.07 -6.36 4.76
N PRO A 229 11.47 -5.24 5.40
CA PRO A 229 10.85 -4.76 6.63
C PRO A 229 9.35 -4.53 6.45
N MET A 230 8.94 -3.83 5.38
CA MET A 230 7.54 -3.51 5.11
C MET A 230 6.66 -4.76 4.96
N ARG A 231 7.17 -5.82 4.31
CA ARG A 231 6.48 -7.11 4.21
C ARG A 231 6.41 -7.87 5.53
N SER A 232 7.43 -7.76 6.37
CA SER A 232 7.41 -8.32 7.72
C SER A 232 6.33 -7.63 8.54
N SER A 233 6.37 -6.30 8.59
CA SER A 233 5.42 -5.50 9.35
C SER A 233 3.98 -5.72 8.91
N LEU A 234 3.70 -5.84 7.61
CA LEU A 234 2.37 -6.24 7.12
C LEU A 234 1.92 -7.59 7.67
N ARG A 235 2.77 -8.61 7.62
CA ARG A 235 2.43 -9.96 8.09
C ARG A 235 2.16 -9.97 9.59
N ASP A 236 2.96 -9.24 10.34
CA ASP A 236 2.88 -9.16 11.79
C ASP A 236 1.62 -8.39 12.22
N LEU A 237 1.30 -7.28 11.55
CA LEU A 237 0.04 -6.56 11.76
C LEU A 237 -1.17 -7.40 11.36
N TRP A 238 -1.09 -8.17 10.28
CA TRP A 238 -2.17 -9.09 9.88
C TRP A 238 -2.47 -10.12 10.97
N HIS A 239 -1.46 -10.81 11.49
CA HIS A 239 -1.64 -11.73 12.62
C HIS A 239 -2.12 -11.03 13.90
N SER A 240 -1.69 -9.79 14.12
CA SER A 240 -2.16 -8.99 15.26
C SER A 240 -3.65 -8.66 15.16
N VAL A 241 -4.15 -8.37 13.95
CA VAL A 241 -5.58 -8.17 13.69
C VAL A 241 -6.36 -9.45 14.00
N ASP A 242 -5.86 -10.64 13.65
CA ASP A 242 -6.50 -11.91 14.01
C ASP A 242 -6.62 -12.06 15.55
N HIS A 243 -5.56 -11.74 16.29
CA HIS A 243 -5.56 -11.81 17.75
C HIS A 243 -6.48 -10.77 18.40
N VAL A 244 -6.52 -9.53 17.90
CA VAL A 244 -7.43 -8.51 18.43
C VAL A 244 -8.89 -8.84 18.13
N ASN A 245 -9.19 -9.44 16.97
CA ASN A 245 -10.52 -9.98 16.66
C ASN A 245 -10.91 -11.09 17.62
N SER A 246 -9.99 -12.01 17.93
CA SER A 246 -10.20 -13.07 18.92
C SER A 246 -10.49 -12.50 20.30
N ILE A 247 -9.71 -11.51 20.77
CA ILE A 247 -9.95 -10.83 22.05
C ILE A 247 -11.32 -10.15 22.07
N ALA A 248 -11.64 -9.33 21.07
CA ALA A 248 -12.94 -8.65 21.00
C ALA A 248 -14.11 -9.63 20.98
N ARG A 249 -13.93 -10.78 20.32
CA ARG A 249 -14.91 -11.86 20.31
C ARG A 249 -15.07 -12.50 21.69
N SER A 250 -13.98 -12.84 22.37
CA SER A 250 -14.04 -13.38 23.74
C SER A 250 -14.75 -12.43 24.71
N LEU A 251 -14.54 -11.12 24.58
CA LEU A 251 -15.24 -10.11 25.38
C LEU A 251 -16.75 -10.09 25.05
N PHE A 252 -17.11 -10.15 23.77
CA PHE A 252 -18.51 -10.19 23.34
C PHE A 252 -19.22 -11.48 23.80
N ASP A 253 -18.60 -12.63 23.59
CA ASP A 253 -19.16 -13.92 23.98
C ASP A 253 -19.33 -13.99 25.51
N ALA A 254 -18.42 -13.38 26.28
CA ALA A 254 -18.50 -13.35 27.74
C ALA A 254 -19.69 -12.58 28.32
N VAL A 255 -20.17 -11.54 27.63
CA VAL A 255 -21.34 -10.76 28.07
C VAL A 255 -22.64 -11.26 27.44
N ASN A 256 -22.57 -11.90 26.27
CA ASN A 256 -23.74 -12.32 25.51
C ASN A 256 -24.20 -13.75 25.82
N ASP A 257 -23.32 -14.65 26.29
CA ASP A 257 -23.70 -15.99 26.74
C ASP A 257 -24.06 -15.99 28.24
N PRO A 258 -25.33 -16.29 28.61
CA PRO A 258 -25.76 -16.35 30.01
C PRO A 258 -24.97 -17.35 30.88
N ASN A 259 -24.33 -18.35 30.27
CA ASN A 259 -23.53 -19.35 30.98
C ASN A 259 -22.04 -19.00 31.02
N SER A 260 -21.61 -17.93 30.35
CA SER A 260 -20.22 -17.51 30.36
C SER A 260 -19.87 -16.77 31.65
N HIS A 261 -18.60 -16.88 32.04
CA HIS A 261 -18.05 -16.11 33.15
C HIS A 261 -17.67 -14.72 32.66
N GLN A 262 -17.81 -13.73 33.54
CA GLN A 262 -17.45 -12.35 33.23
C GLN A 262 -15.94 -12.20 33.09
N VAL A 263 -15.53 -11.31 32.20
CA VAL A 263 -14.12 -10.97 32.03
C VAL A 263 -13.67 -10.13 33.24
N PRO A 264 -12.64 -10.56 33.97
CA PRO A 264 -12.18 -9.87 35.17
C PRO A 264 -11.52 -8.54 34.82
N ALA A 265 -11.73 -7.50 35.64
CA ALA A 265 -11.23 -6.15 35.41
C ALA A 265 -9.70 -6.06 35.31
N GLN A 266 -9.00 -7.05 35.86
CA GLN A 266 -7.56 -7.25 35.80
C GLN A 266 -7.04 -7.48 34.37
N ILE A 267 -7.91 -7.79 33.40
CA ILE A 267 -7.54 -7.86 31.97
C ILE A 267 -7.29 -6.47 31.37
N GLY A 268 -7.92 -5.41 31.90
CA GLY A 268 -7.79 -4.06 31.37
C GLY A 268 -6.36 -3.57 31.24
N PRO A 269 -5.54 -3.62 32.32
CA PRO A 269 -4.14 -3.20 32.28
C PRO A 269 -3.28 -3.90 31.21
N VAL A 270 -3.47 -5.21 30.98
CA VAL A 270 -2.67 -5.93 29.97
C VAL A 270 -3.08 -5.55 28.55
N LEU A 271 -4.35 -5.24 28.31
CA LEU A 271 -4.81 -4.72 27.01
C LEU A 271 -4.32 -3.29 26.77
N THR A 272 -4.29 -2.44 27.80
CA THR A 272 -3.68 -1.10 27.73
C THR A 272 -2.18 -1.20 27.41
N ALA A 273 -1.44 -2.08 28.08
CA ALA A 273 -0.02 -2.29 27.77
C ALA A 273 0.20 -2.81 26.33
N ALA A 274 -0.73 -3.61 25.79
CA ALA A 274 -0.67 -4.04 24.41
C ALA A 274 -0.92 -2.86 23.44
N ALA A 275 -1.84 -1.96 23.79
CA ALA A 275 -2.07 -0.72 23.05
C ALA A 275 -0.82 0.17 23.03
N ASP A 276 -0.16 0.35 24.17
CA ASP A 276 1.08 1.12 24.29
C ASP A 276 2.19 0.53 23.41
N ALA A 277 2.33 -0.80 23.36
CA ALA A 277 3.27 -1.47 22.46
C ALA A 277 2.97 -1.19 20.98
N PHE A 278 1.71 -1.15 20.56
CA PHE A 278 1.33 -0.75 19.20
C PHE A 278 1.57 0.74 18.94
N ALA A 279 1.31 1.61 19.92
CA ALA A 279 1.61 3.04 19.81
C ALA A 279 3.11 3.27 19.59
N VAL A 280 3.98 2.57 20.34
CA VAL A 280 5.42 2.62 20.10
C VAL A 280 5.81 2.01 18.75
N HIS A 281 5.18 0.90 18.34
CA HIS A 281 5.38 0.33 17.00
C HIS A 281 5.00 1.32 15.89
N THR A 282 3.95 2.14 16.05
CA THR A 282 3.64 3.21 15.07
C THR A 282 4.77 4.22 14.95
N ALA A 283 5.38 4.60 16.08
CA ALA A 283 6.51 5.52 16.09
C ALA A 283 7.73 4.92 15.41
N VAL A 284 8.04 3.64 15.67
CA VAL A 284 9.16 2.93 15.02
C VAL A 284 8.94 2.81 13.51
N LEU A 285 7.70 2.51 13.08
CA LEU A 285 7.35 2.53 11.67
C LEU A 285 7.53 3.91 11.02
N ALA A 286 7.52 4.99 11.80
CA ALA A 286 7.70 6.38 11.34
C ALA A 286 9.13 6.93 11.61
N ASP A 287 10.14 6.06 11.62
CA ASP A 287 11.56 6.33 11.90
C ASP A 287 11.94 6.54 13.38
N GLY A 288 11.11 6.05 14.31
CA GLY A 288 11.44 5.98 15.73
C GLY A 288 12.46 4.89 16.09
N ASP A 289 13.09 5.01 17.26
CA ASP A 289 14.08 4.04 17.73
C ASP A 289 13.44 2.67 18.07
N PRO A 290 13.89 1.55 17.45
CA PRO A 290 13.46 0.20 17.78
C PRO A 290 13.70 -0.21 19.25
N ALA A 291 14.62 0.44 19.96
CA ALA A 291 14.84 0.18 21.39
C ALA A 291 13.58 0.42 22.21
N HIS A 292 12.82 1.49 21.93
CA HIS A 292 11.58 1.80 22.62
C HIS A 292 10.53 0.68 22.46
N LEU A 293 10.50 0.00 21.30
CA LEU A 293 9.59 -1.14 21.11
C LEU A 293 9.98 -2.31 22.00
N THR A 294 11.28 -2.52 22.23
CA THR A 294 11.76 -3.58 23.12
C THR A 294 11.31 -3.32 24.56
N ASP A 295 11.43 -2.07 25.03
CA ASP A 295 10.99 -1.65 26.36
C ASP A 295 9.47 -1.78 26.53
N ALA A 296 8.69 -1.35 25.53
CA ALA A 296 7.24 -1.48 25.55
C ALA A 296 6.78 -2.95 25.54
N LEU A 297 7.49 -3.83 24.83
CA LEU A 297 7.21 -5.26 24.85
C LEU A 297 7.56 -5.91 26.19
N GLU A 298 8.59 -5.42 26.89
CA GLU A 298 8.91 -5.89 28.23
C GLU A 298 7.85 -5.45 29.25
N ALA A 299 7.43 -4.19 29.20
CA ALA A 299 6.31 -3.70 30.01
C ALA A 299 5.02 -4.50 29.77
N LEU A 300 4.74 -4.89 28.51
CA LEU A 300 3.63 -5.78 28.18
C LEU A 300 3.79 -7.18 28.80
N ARG A 301 5.01 -7.75 28.81
CA ARG A 301 5.27 -9.04 29.47
C ARG A 301 5.04 -8.95 30.97
N GLU A 302 5.51 -7.88 31.60
CA GLU A 302 5.32 -7.63 33.03
C GLU A 302 3.83 -7.48 33.36
N ALA A 303 3.09 -6.66 32.62
CA ALA A 303 1.64 -6.48 32.79
C ALA A 303 0.88 -7.80 32.66
N ARG A 304 1.27 -8.66 31.71
CA ARG A 304 0.69 -10.00 31.54
C ARG A 304 0.97 -10.90 32.73
N VAL A 305 2.20 -10.90 33.24
CA VAL A 305 2.58 -11.70 34.41
C VAL A 305 1.83 -11.23 35.66
N GLU A 306 1.70 -9.92 35.87
CA GLU A 306 0.95 -9.37 36.99
C GLU A 306 -0.54 -9.71 36.90
N THR A 307 -1.12 -9.63 35.71
CA THR A 307 -2.51 -10.05 35.46
C THR A 307 -2.69 -11.54 35.79
N VAL A 308 -1.78 -12.41 35.34
CA VAL A 308 -1.80 -13.85 35.67
C VAL A 308 -1.74 -14.08 37.19
N ARG A 309 -0.95 -13.30 37.94
CA ARG A 309 -0.89 -13.41 39.41
C ARG A 309 -2.20 -12.98 40.05
N ALA A 310 -2.74 -11.83 39.65
CA ALA A 310 -3.98 -11.28 40.18
C ALA A 310 -5.18 -12.20 39.92
N LEU A 311 -5.15 -12.97 38.83
CA LEU A 311 -6.20 -13.93 38.51
C LEU A 311 -6.18 -15.20 39.34
N ARG A 312 -5.09 -15.56 40.04
CA ARG A 312 -4.96 -16.85 40.75
C ARG A 312 -6.05 -17.13 41.77
N ALA A 313 -6.67 -16.08 42.33
CA ALA A 313 -7.75 -16.19 43.31
C ALA A 313 -9.14 -16.42 42.68
N HIS A 314 -9.27 -16.34 41.35
CA HIS A 314 -10.54 -16.52 40.65
C HIS A 314 -10.84 -18.00 40.37
N ASP A 315 -12.11 -18.31 40.13
CA ASP A 315 -12.58 -19.63 39.77
C ASP A 315 -12.09 -20.09 38.38
N ALA A 316 -12.24 -21.38 38.08
CA ALA A 316 -11.75 -21.99 36.84
C ALA A 316 -12.44 -21.45 35.57
N GLY A 317 -13.72 -21.05 35.64
CA GLY A 317 -14.46 -20.51 34.50
C GLY A 317 -13.99 -19.10 34.14
N THR A 318 -13.77 -18.24 35.13
CA THR A 318 -13.16 -16.92 34.93
C THR A 318 -11.76 -17.04 34.33
N TRP A 319 -10.97 -18.02 34.79
CA TRP A 319 -9.67 -18.35 34.23
C TRP A 319 -9.71 -18.81 32.78
N LEU A 320 -10.75 -19.55 32.38
CA LEU A 320 -10.90 -20.03 31.01
C LEU A 320 -11.01 -18.87 30.02
N VAL A 321 -11.89 -17.90 30.33
CA VAL A 321 -12.12 -16.73 29.49
C VAL A 321 -10.87 -15.83 29.49
N ALA A 322 -10.35 -15.49 30.66
CA ALA A 322 -9.16 -14.65 30.80
C ALA A 322 -7.91 -15.28 30.17
N GLY A 323 -7.76 -16.61 30.26
CA GLY A 323 -6.64 -17.36 29.69
C GLY A 323 -6.60 -17.31 28.16
N SER A 324 -7.76 -17.28 27.50
CA SER A 324 -7.84 -17.10 26.05
C SER A 324 -7.27 -15.73 25.63
N ILE A 325 -7.72 -14.66 26.30
CA ILE A 325 -7.28 -13.29 26.06
C ILE A 325 -5.78 -13.15 26.33
N LEU A 326 -5.29 -13.66 27.46
CA LEU A 326 -3.87 -13.63 27.81
C LEU A 326 -3.00 -14.42 26.83
N THR A 327 -3.55 -15.46 26.20
CA THR A 327 -2.87 -16.23 25.15
C THR A 327 -2.75 -15.39 23.87
N ASP A 328 -3.81 -14.71 23.45
CA ASP A 328 -3.76 -13.83 22.28
C ASP A 328 -2.83 -12.63 22.51
N VAL A 329 -2.83 -12.03 23.70
CA VAL A 329 -1.85 -10.99 24.06
C VAL A 329 -0.42 -11.51 23.98
N ARG A 330 -0.14 -12.72 24.50
CA ARG A 330 1.20 -13.32 24.38
C ARG A 330 1.61 -13.47 22.91
N ARG A 331 0.70 -13.92 22.04
CA ARG A 331 0.96 -14.08 20.60
C ARG A 331 1.20 -12.74 19.90
N ILE A 332 0.49 -11.67 20.31
CA ILE A 332 0.78 -10.30 19.88
C ILE A 332 2.22 -9.92 20.27
N THR A 333 2.61 -10.12 21.53
CA THR A 333 3.98 -9.83 22.00
C THR A 333 5.03 -10.60 21.19
N GLU A 334 4.82 -11.89 20.94
CA GLU A 334 5.73 -12.73 20.15
C GLU A 334 5.81 -12.30 18.68
N THR A 335 4.71 -11.79 18.13
CA THR A 335 4.63 -11.30 16.76
C THR A 335 5.36 -9.96 16.60
N LEU A 336 5.16 -9.01 17.52
CA LEU A 336 5.87 -7.73 17.52
C LEU A 336 7.37 -7.88 17.85
N ASN A 337 7.72 -8.79 18.77
CA ASN A 337 9.13 -9.03 19.14
C ASN A 337 9.99 -9.52 17.98
N ARG A 338 9.40 -10.23 17.00
CA ARG A 338 10.10 -10.65 15.78
C ARG A 338 10.60 -9.46 14.95
N GLN A 339 10.03 -8.26 15.12
CA GLN A 339 10.45 -7.07 14.38
C GLN A 339 11.58 -6.28 15.00
N GLY A 340 11.76 -6.28 16.34
CA GLY A 340 12.82 -5.48 16.99
C GLY A 340 14.20 -5.66 16.33
N PRO A 341 14.67 -6.91 16.13
CA PRO A 341 15.91 -7.17 15.40
C PRO A 341 15.83 -6.87 13.89
N ALA A 342 14.68 -7.10 13.24
CA ALA A 342 14.52 -6.91 11.80
C ALA A 342 14.48 -5.42 11.38
N MET A 343 13.92 -4.55 12.24
CA MET A 343 13.91 -3.10 12.06
C MET A 343 15.28 -2.50 12.41
N ALA A 344 15.98 -3.04 13.43
CA ALA A 344 17.36 -2.67 13.71
C ALA A 344 18.32 -2.99 12.55
N ILE A 345 18.08 -4.08 11.79
CA ILE A 345 18.89 -4.45 10.61
C ILE A 345 18.73 -3.44 9.45
N GLY A 346 17.59 -2.75 9.36
CA GLY A 346 17.36 -1.71 8.35
C GLY A 346 18.12 -0.40 8.60
N ALA A 347 18.50 -0.14 9.85
CA ALA A 347 19.20 1.07 10.29
C ALA A 347 20.74 1.00 10.20
N TRP A 348 21.31 -0.11 9.72
CA TRP A 348 22.75 -0.20 9.51
C TRP A 348 23.15 0.65 8.30
N ASP A 349 23.91 1.70 8.57
CA ASP A 349 24.65 2.49 7.59
C ASP A 349 25.55 1.56 6.75
N ILE A 350 25.10 1.24 5.55
CA ILE A 350 25.81 0.43 4.55
C ILE A 350 27.18 1.04 4.15
N SER A 351 27.49 2.29 4.53
CA SER A 351 28.83 2.87 4.34
C SER A 351 29.88 2.36 5.33
N ARG A 352 29.47 1.65 6.40
CA ARG A 352 30.37 1.09 7.42
C ARG A 352 30.53 -0.43 7.36
N VAL A 353 30.00 -1.11 6.33
CA VAL A 353 30.26 -2.54 6.15
C VAL A 353 31.72 -2.70 5.71
N PRO A 354 32.60 -3.29 6.54
CA PRO A 354 33.99 -3.50 6.15
C PRO A 354 34.00 -4.40 4.92
N ALA A 355 34.88 -4.07 3.96
CA ALA A 355 34.99 -4.85 2.74
C ALA A 355 35.25 -6.33 3.10
N VAL A 356 34.68 -7.28 2.36
CA VAL A 356 34.86 -8.72 2.61
C VAL A 356 36.35 -9.12 2.68
N SER A 357 37.23 -8.34 2.07
CA SER A 357 38.69 -8.46 2.15
C SER A 357 39.29 -8.16 3.54
N GLU A 358 38.60 -7.43 4.41
CA GLU A 358 39.04 -7.15 5.79
C GLU A 358 38.62 -8.26 6.77
N ILE A 359 37.54 -8.98 6.47
CA ILE A 359 36.97 -10.01 7.36
C ILE A 359 37.59 -11.39 7.09
N VAL A 360 38.07 -11.63 5.87
CA VAL A 360 38.67 -12.91 5.48
C VAL A 360 40.19 -12.74 5.40
N PRO A 361 40.98 -13.26 6.36
CA PRO A 361 42.42 -13.27 6.21
C PRO A 361 42.78 -14.06 4.95
N ALA A 362 43.52 -13.43 4.04
CA ALA A 362 44.01 -14.04 2.82
C ALA A 362 44.65 -15.40 3.19
N LYS A 363 44.11 -16.49 2.61
CA LYS A 363 44.68 -17.83 2.77
C LYS A 363 46.17 -17.76 2.45
N LYS A 364 47.01 -17.87 3.48
CA LYS A 364 48.45 -18.16 3.35
C LYS A 364 48.56 -19.39 2.45
N ALA A 365 49.21 -19.22 1.31
CA ALA A 365 49.58 -20.33 0.44
C ALA A 365 50.41 -21.34 1.25
N LEU A 366 49.86 -22.53 1.46
CA LEU A 366 50.60 -23.65 2.03
C LEU A 366 51.65 -24.11 1.01
N PRO A 367 52.92 -24.28 1.42
CA PRO A 367 53.96 -24.75 0.51
C PRO A 367 53.83 -26.27 0.32
N GLY A 368 53.73 -26.69 -0.93
CA GLY A 368 54.11 -28.04 -1.38
C GLY A 368 53.08 -29.16 -1.16
N SER A 369 52.39 -29.54 -2.24
CA SER A 369 52.41 -30.94 -2.66
C SER A 369 52.18 -31.02 -4.16
N GLY A 370 53.21 -31.50 -4.87
CA GLY A 370 53.14 -31.74 -6.29
C GLY A 370 52.26 -32.95 -6.58
N ARG A 371 51.38 -32.81 -7.56
CA ARG A 371 50.98 -33.91 -8.45
C ARG A 371 50.53 -33.33 -9.77
N ARG A 372 51.41 -33.44 -10.77
CA ARG A 372 51.06 -33.31 -12.18
C ARG A 372 49.98 -34.35 -12.47
N HIS A 373 48.81 -33.93 -12.94
CA HIS A 373 47.96 -34.78 -13.76
C HIS A 373 47.71 -34.08 -15.09
N ASN A 374 48.32 -34.70 -16.08
CA ASN A 374 48.29 -34.37 -17.49
C ASN A 374 47.06 -35.06 -18.06
N VAL A 375 46.02 -34.32 -18.47
CA VAL A 375 44.96 -34.90 -19.30
C VAL A 375 44.75 -34.02 -20.52
N ARG A 376 44.98 -34.69 -21.64
CA ARG A 376 45.03 -34.23 -23.01
C ARG A 376 43.73 -33.57 -23.46
N ARG A 377 43.94 -32.61 -24.37
CA ARG A 377 43.04 -32.16 -25.45
C ARG A 377 42.07 -33.25 -25.92
N LEU A 378 40.81 -32.86 -26.10
CA LEU A 378 40.00 -33.30 -27.23
C LEU A 378 39.23 -32.09 -27.78
N LYS A 379 39.59 -31.72 -29.00
CA LYS A 379 38.77 -30.90 -29.89
C LYS A 379 37.63 -31.77 -30.41
N LEU A 380 36.40 -31.27 -30.38
CA LEU A 380 35.46 -31.23 -31.50
C LEU A 380 34.36 -30.23 -31.18
#